data_AF-A0A8T0HUE9-F1
#
_entry.id   AF-A0A8T0HUE9-F1
#
_cell.length_a   1.000
_cell.length_b   1.000
_cell.length_c   1.000
_cell.angle_alpha   90.00
_cell.angle_beta   90.00
_cell.angle_gamma   90.00
#
_symmetry.space_group_name_H-M   'P 1'
#
loop_
_entity.id
_entity.type
_entity.pdbx_description
1 polymer ?
#
loop_
_entity_poly.entity_id
_entity_poly.type
_entity_poly.pdbx_seq_one_letter_code
_entity_poly.pdbx_strand_id
1 'polypeptide(L)' 'MSLIAGEEFQHILRVLNTNVDGRQKIMFALTSIKGVERQFANLVCKKADVDISKRTELYAR' A
#
# COMPACT_ATOMS: atom_id res chain seq x y z
N MET A 1 7.61 7.01 -20.65
CA MET A 1 8.54 6.40 -19.67
C MET A 1 9.40 7.51 -19.10
N SER A 2 8.98 8.14 -18.01
CA SER A 2 9.74 9.22 -17.37
C SER A 2 10.76 8.62 -16.40
N LEU A 3 12.03 8.97 -16.57
CA LEU A 3 13.13 8.67 -15.65
C LEU A 3 13.05 9.62 -14.45
N ILE A 4 12.07 9.42 -13.56
CA ILE A 4 12.06 10.09 -12.25
C ILE A 4 12.72 9.12 -11.27
N ALA A 5 14.05 9.14 -11.25
CA ALA A 5 14.84 8.65 -10.12
C ALA A 5 14.79 9.75 -9.05
N GLY A 6 13.75 9.80 -8.23
CA GLY A 6 13.60 10.92 -7.30
C GLY A 6 12.50 10.83 -6.24
N GLU A 7 11.88 9.68 -6.02
CA GLU A 7 10.99 9.51 -4.87
C GLU A 7 11.51 8.35 -4.04
N GLU A 8 11.85 8.64 -2.78
CA GLU A 8 12.48 7.71 -1.86
C GLU A 8 11.65 6.41 -1.78
N PHE A 9 12.17 5.36 -2.40
CA PHE A 9 11.49 4.10 -2.50
C PHE A 9 11.49 3.41 -1.13
N GLN A 10 10.39 3.58 -0.38
CA GLN A 10 10.13 2.86 0.86
C GLN A 10 9.81 1.40 0.53
N HIS A 11 10.83 0.56 0.64
CA HIS A 11 10.71 -0.89 0.41
C HIS A 11 9.83 -1.56 1.47
N ILE A 12 9.89 -1.07 2.71
CA ILE A 12 9.20 -1.65 3.86
C ILE A 12 8.51 -0.51 4.59
N LEU A 13 7.19 -0.62 4.71
CA LEU A 13 6.35 0.28 5.49
C LEU A 13 5.87 -0.44 6.75
N ARG A 14 6.01 0.19 7.91
CA ARG A 14 5.48 -0.36 9.16
C ARG A 14 4.09 0.21 9.43
N VAL A 15 3.08 -0.65 9.38
CA VAL A 15 1.68 -0.30 9.67
C VAL A 15 1.16 -1.26 10.73
N LEU A 16 0.63 -0.73 11.83
CA LEU A 16 0.05 -1.53 12.93
C LEU A 16 0.98 -2.67 13.40
N ASN A 17 2.23 -2.34 13.72
CA ASN A 17 3.26 -3.29 14.17
C ASN A 17 3.57 -4.43 13.16
N THR A 18 3.13 -4.30 11.90
CA THR A 18 3.37 -5.25 10.82
C THR A 18 4.21 -4.60 9.75
N ASN A 19 5.16 -5.35 9.18
CA ASN A 19 5.96 -4.89 8.04
C ASN A 19 5.17 -5.19 6.75
N VAL A 20 4.90 -4.15 5.96
CA VAL A 20 4.15 -4.19 4.70
C VAL A 20 5.13 -3.92 3.55
N ASP A 21 5.03 -4.72 2.49
CA ASP A 21 5.89 -4.59 1.31
C ASP A 21 5.43 -3.45 0.40
N GLY A 22 6.33 -2.49 0.16
CA GLY A 22 6.13 -1.35 -0.73
C GLY A 22 6.22 -1.70 -2.21
N ARG A 23 6.39 -2.96 -2.61
CA ARG A 23 6.35 -3.36 -4.04
C ARG A 23 4.95 -3.80 -4.49
N GLN A 24 4.11 -4.17 -3.54
CA GLN A 24 2.80 -4.74 -3.82
C GLN A 24 1.73 -3.66 -3.97
N LYS A 25 0.67 -4.00 -4.71
CA LYS A 25 -0.53 -3.16 -4.72
C LYS A 25 -1.11 -3.08 -3.31
N ILE A 26 -1.70 -1.95 -2.98
CA ILE A 26 -2.20 -1.60 -1.64
C ILE A 26 -3.14 -2.67 -1.09
N MET A 27 -4.04 -3.22 -1.92
CA MET A 27 -4.97 -4.25 -1.48
C MET A 27 -4.30 -5.53 -0.99
N PHE A 28 -3.18 -5.94 -1.60
CA PHE A 28 -2.45 -7.13 -1.17
C PHE A 28 -1.52 -6.80 -0.01
N ALA A 29 -0.91 -5.62 -0.04
CA ALA A 29 -0.04 -5.13 1.01
C ALA A 29 -0.78 -5.04 2.37
N LEU A 30 -2.04 -4.59 2.37
CA LEU A 30 -2.88 -4.53 3.57
C LEU A 30 -3.26 -5.91 4.14
N THR A 31 -3.28 -6.97 3.33
CA THR A 31 -3.61 -8.33 3.81
C THR A 31 -2.51 -8.96 4.65
N SER A 32 -1.31 -8.37 4.68
CA SER A 32 -0.25 -8.79 5.61
C SER A 32 -0.63 -8.51 7.07
N ILE A 33 -1.57 -7.59 7.32
CA ILE A 33 -2.08 -7.28 8.66
C ILE A 33 -3.12 -8.35 9.04
N LYS A 34 -2.90 -9.02 10.18
CA LYS A 34 -3.83 -10.05 10.67
C LYS A 34 -5.22 -9.44 10.90
N GLY A 35 -6.25 -10.08 10.33
CA GLY A 35 -7.64 -9.60 10.40
C GLY A 35 -8.05 -8.65 9.28
N VAL A 36 -7.14 -8.24 8.40
CA VAL A 36 -7.47 -7.48 7.18
C VAL A 36 -7.53 -8.43 6.00
N GLU A 37 -8.74 -8.72 5.54
CA GLU A 37 -8.96 -9.51 4.34
C GLU A 37 -9.10 -8.64 3.08
N ARG A 38 -9.06 -9.28 1.91
CA ARG A 38 -9.19 -8.61 0.60
C ARG A 38 -10.44 -7.72 0.49
N GLN A 39 -11.58 -8.17 1.01
CA GLN A 39 -12.82 -7.38 0.97
C GLN A 39 -12.76 -6.17 1.90
N PHE A 40 -12.18 -6.33 3.09
CA PHE A 40 -12.00 -5.24 4.05
C PHE A 40 -11.00 -4.20 3.52
N ALA A 41 -9.87 -4.65 2.96
CA ALA A 41 -8.89 -3.79 2.31
C ALA A 41 -9.52 -2.99 1.15
N ASN A 42 -10.35 -3.62 0.32
CA ASN A 42 -11.03 -2.93 -0.79
C ASN A 42 -12.04 -1.88 -0.28
N LEU A 43 -12.78 -2.19 0.79
CA LEU A 43 -13.71 -1.24 1.41
C LEU A 43 -12.97 -0.02 1.96
N VAL A 44 -11.83 -0.24 2.64
CA VAL A 44 -11.00 0.84 3.19
C VAL A 44 -10.39 1.69 2.08
N CYS A 45 -9.83 1.07 1.02
CA CYS A 45 -9.30 1.82 -0.13
C CYS A 45 -10.36 2.70 -0.79
N LYS A 46 -11.58 2.19 -0.96
CA LYS A 46 -12.71 2.97 -1.49
C LYS A 46 -13.16 4.08 -0.56
N LYS A 47 -13.12 3.87 0.75
CA LYS A 47 -13.52 4.87 1.74
C LYS A 47 -12.46 5.96 1.94
N ALA A 48 -11.20 5.63 1.72
CA ALA A 48 -10.06 6.54 1.80
C ALA A 48 -9.76 7.25 0.47
N ASP A 49 -10.60 7.07 -0.56
CA ASP A 49 -10.39 7.59 -1.92
C ASP A 49 -9.01 7.23 -2.51
N VAL A 50 -8.52 6.04 -2.16
CA VAL A 50 -7.25 5.48 -2.63
C VAL A 50 -7.50 4.57 -3.81
N ASP A 51 -6.87 4.90 -4.95
CA ASP A 51 -6.84 4.06 -6.14
C ASP A 51 -6.15 2.71 -5.86
N ILE A 52 -6.86 1.62 -6.18
CA ILE A 52 -6.50 0.22 -6.01
C ILE A 52 -5.34 -0.22 -6.92
N SER A 53 -5.16 0.46 -8.07
CA SER A 53 -4.11 0.16 -9.04
C SER A 53 -2.75 0.70 -8.60
N LYS A 54 -2.74 1.69 -7.71
CA LYS A 54 -1.52 2.27 -7.17
C LYS A 54 -0.86 1.34 -6.15
N ARG A 55 0.43 1.53 -6.00
CA ARG A 55 1.28 0.78 -5.08
C ARG A 55 1.48 1.56 -3.78
N THR A 56 1.74 0.83 -2.70
CA THR A 56 1.70 1.34 -1.32
C THR A 56 2.70 2.47 -1.06
N GLU A 57 3.86 2.44 -1.72
CA GLU A 57 4.92 3.44 -1.67
C GLU A 57 4.49 4.82 -2.16
N LEU A 58 3.50 4.91 -3.06
CA LEU A 58 3.06 6.19 -3.64
C LEU A 58 2.19 7.05 -2.70
N TYR A 59 1.67 6.47 -1.62
CA TYR A 59 0.81 7.19 -0.66
C TYR A 59 1.52 7.55 0.65
N ALA A 60 2.73 7.04 0.89
CA ALA A 60 3.46 7.24 2.14
C ALA A 60 4.28 8.55 2.15
N ARG A 61 3.66 9.66 1.76
CA ARG A 61 4.15 11.03 2.01
C ARG A 61 3.36 11.69 3.11
#